data_AF-G9X2U7-F1
#
_entry.id   AF-G9X2U7-F1
#
_cell.length_a   1.000
_cell.length_b   1.000
_cell.length_c   1.000
_cell.angle_alpha   90.00
_cell.angle_beta   90.00
_cell.angle_gamma   90.00
#
_symmetry.space_group_name_H-M   'P 1'
#
loop_
_entity.id
_entity.type
_entity.pdbx_description
1 polymer ?
#
loop_
_entity_poly.entity_id
_entity_poly.type
_entity_poly.pdbx_seq_one_letter_code
_entity_poly.pdbx_strand_id
1 'polypeptide(L)' 'MDKEEKNSNIYLLPDVEYLVIETDEEKPVTIAIIDNSNQPVKLSDGYRLRAKFKER' A
#
# COMPACT_ATOMS: atom_id res chain seq x y z
N MET A 1 -0.17 17.24 -28.30
CA MET A 1 0.92 17.24 -27.30
C MET A 1 0.24 17.08 -25.96
N ASP A 2 -0.18 15.86 -25.67
CA ASP A 2 -0.82 15.55 -24.39
C ASP A 2 0.31 15.40 -23.37
N LYS A 3 0.48 16.44 -22.55
CA LYS A 3 1.24 16.33 -21.32
C LYS A 3 0.40 15.46 -20.38
N GLU A 4 0.61 14.15 -20.43
CA GLU A 4 0.23 13.29 -19.31
C GLU A 4 1.01 13.79 -18.09
N GLU A 5 0.32 14.57 -17.25
CA GLU A 5 0.76 14.80 -15.89
C GLU A 5 0.95 13.43 -15.24
N LYS A 6 2.21 13.02 -15.07
CA LYS A 6 2.59 11.86 -14.27
C LYS A 6 2.29 12.16 -12.80
N ASN A 7 1.01 12.26 -12.47
CA ASN A 7 0.50 12.19 -11.11
C ASN A 7 0.38 10.72 -10.72
N SER A 8 1.47 9.98 -10.87
CA SER A 8 1.50 8.58 -10.53
C SER A 8 2.15 8.49 -9.15
N ASN A 9 1.36 8.69 -8.10
CA ASN A 9 1.69 8.23 -6.75
C ASN A 9 1.70 6.70 -6.78
N ILE A 10 2.69 6.12 -7.45
CA ILE A 10 2.89 4.68 -7.53
C ILE A 10 3.70 4.29 -6.31
N TYR A 11 3.08 3.53 -5.42
CA TYR A 11 3.73 2.97 -4.24
C TYR A 11 4.46 1.66 -4.55
N LEU A 12 4.04 0.97 -5.60
CA LEU A 12 4.51 -0.36 -6.00
C LEU A 12 5.28 -0.36 -7.32
N LEU A 13 6.02 -1.43 -7.61
CA LEU A 13 6.62 -1.65 -8.93
C LEU A 13 5.53 -2.00 -9.97
N PRO A 14 5.77 -1.77 -11.28
CA PRO A 14 4.75 -1.96 -12.32
C PRO A 14 4.19 -3.39 -12.44
N ASP A 15 4.97 -4.38 -12.01
CA ASP A 15 4.66 -5.81 -12.02
C ASP A 15 4.09 -6.32 -10.68
N VAL A 16 3.88 -5.43 -9.71
CA VAL A 16 3.32 -5.77 -8.39
C VAL A 16 1.93 -5.14 -8.24
N GLU A 17 0.91 -5.98 -8.11
CA GLU A 17 -0.49 -5.54 -7.97
C GLU A 17 -0.79 -5.00 -6.56
N TYR A 18 -0.39 -5.74 -5.52
CA TYR A 18 -0.52 -5.35 -4.12
C TYR A 18 0.52 -6.07 -3.24
N LEU A 19 0.77 -5.54 -2.05
CA LEU A 19 1.54 -6.19 -0.97
C LEU A 19 0.60 -6.52 0.19
N VAL A 20 0.68 -7.73 0.73
CA VAL A 20 -0.05 -8.13 1.95
C VAL A 20 0.93 -8.15 3.11
N ILE A 21 0.53 -7.51 4.21
CA ILE A 21 1.25 -7.56 5.49
C ILE A 21 0.46 -8.48 6.42
N GLU A 22 1.11 -9.53 6.92
CA GLU A 22 0.47 -10.60 7.69
C GLU A 22 1.26 -10.87 8.97
N THR A 23 0.63 -11.49 9.97
CA THR A 23 1.32 -12.03 11.15
C THR A 23 2.06 -13.33 10.82
N ASP A 24 3.25 -13.53 11.38
CA ASP A 24 4.15 -14.67 11.08
C ASP A 24 3.81 -16.00 11.79
N GLU A 25 2.65 -16.10 12.45
CA GLU A 25 2.25 -17.32 13.19
C GLU A 25 1.52 -18.33 12.29
N GLU A 26 1.42 -19.60 12.74
CA GLU A 26 0.83 -20.76 12.03
C GLU A 26 -0.55 -20.50 11.37
N LYS A 27 -1.24 -19.43 11.78
CA LYS A 27 -2.45 -18.90 11.16
C LYS A 27 -2.25 -17.41 10.86
N PRO A 28 -1.81 -17.06 9.65
CA PRO A 28 -1.57 -15.66 9.31
C PRO A 28 -2.88 -14.87 9.32
N VAL A 29 -2.86 -13.70 9.95
CA VAL A 29 -3.92 -12.71 9.91
C VAL A 29 -3.42 -11.53 9.10
N THR A 30 -4.18 -11.13 8.07
CA THR A 30 -3.89 -9.94 7.29
C THR A 30 -4.03 -8.70 8.16
N ILE A 31 -2.98 -7.89 8.23
CA ILE A 31 -2.93 -6.62 8.95
C ILE A 31 -3.29 -5.48 7.99
N ALA A 32 -2.71 -5.50 6.79
CA ALA A 32 -2.89 -4.45 5.79
C ALA A 32 -2.65 -4.97 4.36
N ILE A 33 -3.31 -4.34 3.40
CA ILE A 33 -3.01 -4.47 1.97
C ILE A 33 -2.54 -3.10 1.48
N ILE A 34 -1.37 -3.07 0.83
CA ILE A 34 -0.82 -1.89 0.15
C ILE A 34 -1.00 -2.06 -1.35
N ASP A 35 -1.62 -1.09 -2.01
CA ASP A 35 -1.84 -1.09 -3.46
C ASP A 35 -1.65 0.32 -4.06
N ASN A 36 -1.85 0.45 -5.38
CA ASN A 36 -1.83 1.73 -6.08
C ASN A 36 -3.23 2.39 -6.18
N SER A 37 -4.20 1.99 -5.34
CA SER A 37 -5.53 2.61 -5.33
C SER A 37 -5.49 4.02 -4.72
N ASN A 38 -6.57 4.78 -4.91
CA ASN A 38 -6.71 6.13 -4.34
C ASN A 38 -6.63 6.16 -2.80
N GLN A 39 -6.85 5.01 -2.15
CA GLN A 39 -6.62 4.81 -0.72
C GLN A 39 -5.70 3.60 -0.58
N PRO A 40 -4.37 3.82 -0.68
CA PRO A 40 -3.39 2.76 -0.90
C PRO A 40 -3.23 1.80 0.28
N VAL A 41 -4.06 1.91 1.32
CA VAL A 41 -4.00 1.11 2.53
C VAL A 41 -5.42 0.71 2.94
N LYS A 42 -5.71 -0.58 2.84
CA LYS A 42 -6.90 -1.20 3.45
C LYS A 42 -6.48 -1.99 4.69
N LEU A 43 -7.08 -1.68 5.83
CA LEU A 43 -6.77 -2.32 7.12
C LEU A 43 -7.86 -3.32 7.49
N SER A 44 -7.45 -4.38 8.19
CA SER A 44 -8.39 -5.23 8.91
C SER A 44 -8.97 -4.49 10.11
N ASP A 45 -10.17 -4.89 10.53
CA ASP A 45 -10.86 -4.27 11.65
C ASP A 45 -10.00 -4.29 12.92
N GLY A 46 -9.94 -3.15 13.61
CA GLY A 46 -9.17 -2.98 14.85
C GLY A 46 -7.69 -2.62 14.65
N TYR A 47 -7.17 -2.59 13.42
CA TYR A 47 -5.78 -2.20 13.14
C TYR A 47 -5.65 -0.75 12.66
N ARG A 48 -4.54 -0.09 13.02
CA ARG A 48 -4.20 1.27 12.57
C ARG A 48 -2.77 1.31 12.03
N LEU A 49 -2.59 1.76 10.79
CA LEU A 49 -1.28 2.04 10.20
C LEU A 49 -0.88 3.51 10.44
N ARG A 50 0.40 3.75 10.75
CA ARG A 50 1.00 5.10 10.79
C ARG A 50 2.33 5.07 10.05
N ALA A 51 2.43 5.77 8.93
CA ALA A 51 3.67 5.94 8.18
C ALA A 51 4.29 7.31 8.48
N LYS A 52 5.61 7.34 8.74
CA LYS A 52 6.41 8.57 8.76
C LYS A 52 7.32 8.55 7.54
N PHE A 53 7.07 9.44 6.59
CA PHE A 53 7.93 9.60 5.42
C PHE A 53 9.15 10.45 5.79
N LYS A 54 10.31 10.13 5.23
CA LYS A 54 11.48 11.01 5.28
C LYS A 54 11.22 12.20 4.37
N GLU A 55 11.62 13.40 4.80
CA GLU A 55 11.62 14.58 3.95
C GLU A 55 12.54 14.33 2.74
N ARG A 56 12.05 14.69 1.55
CA ARG A 56 12.81 14.62 0.29
C ARG A 56 13.51 15.95 0.04
#